data_AF-A0A1Q3HKN7-F1
#
_entry.id   AF-A0A1Q3HKN7-F1
#
_cell.length_a   1.000
_cell.length_b   1.000
_cell.length_c   1.000
_cell.angle_alpha   90.00
_cell.angle_beta   90.00
_cell.angle_gamma   90.00
#
_symmetry.space_group_name_H-M   'P 1'
#
loop_
_entity.id
_entity.type
_entity.pdbx_description
1 polymer ?
#
loop_
_entity_poly.entity_id
_entity_poly.type
_entity_poly.pdbx_seq_one_letter_code
_entity_poly.pdbx_strand_id
1 'polypeptide(L)'
;METLLVFLLVQLAVSEGRPYDPAPGIWHDKSEARNLDCSRMSQQRAHELRPGEIPAPLARLANQESEALVCTRRIMRNGERPERDELILASLRESVGEIAEVASALGQGKLTWHVDAFYPQPEVAAKISVAARTELAEQGRRVSDKVPVLAAGDIVVLGRMAPKDAYPLACKRYFAQRALGENDAFLGIMLIDERETQLHAGLCLNGEWRWLR
;
A
#
# COMPACT_ATOMS: atom_id res chain seq x y z
N MET A 1 -41.66 39.89 -7.51
CA MET A 1 -40.21 39.58 -7.45
C MET A 1 -39.86 38.48 -6.44
N GLU A 2 -40.72 38.17 -5.46
CA GLU A 2 -40.44 37.13 -4.45
C GLU A 2 -40.63 35.70 -4.96
N THR A 3 -41.54 35.46 -5.91
CA THR A 3 -41.82 34.12 -6.47
C THR A 3 -40.69 33.57 -7.34
N LEU A 4 -39.92 34.43 -8.00
CA LEU A 4 -38.74 34.04 -8.80
C LEU A 4 -37.55 33.62 -7.93
N LEU A 5 -37.43 34.20 -6.73
CA LEU A 5 -36.34 33.90 -5.79
C LEU A 5 -36.55 32.56 -5.09
N VAL A 6 -37.81 32.21 -4.79
CA VAL A 6 -38.17 30.90 -4.23
C VAL A 6 -37.92 29.78 -5.24
N PHE A 7 -38.25 29.99 -6.53
CA PHE A 7 -37.97 28.98 -7.57
C PHE A 7 -36.46 28.72 -7.75
N LEU A 8 -35.63 29.75 -7.62
CA LEU A 8 -34.16 29.62 -7.74
C LEU A 8 -33.55 28.88 -6.53
N LEU A 9 -34.04 29.16 -5.32
CA LEU A 9 -33.60 28.49 -4.09
C LEU A 9 -34.03 27.01 -4.06
N VAL A 10 -35.21 26.66 -4.59
CA VAL A 10 -35.66 25.26 -4.70
C VAL A 10 -34.82 24.48 -5.72
N GLN A 11 -34.35 25.11 -6.81
CA GLN A 11 -33.46 24.45 -7.77
C GLN A 11 -32.06 24.17 -7.19
N LEU A 12 -31.57 25.02 -6.29
CA LEU A 12 -30.28 24.83 -5.60
C LEU A 12 -30.32 23.72 -4.54
N ALA A 13 -31.49 23.45 -3.93
CA ALA A 13 -31.64 22.37 -2.94
C ALA A 13 -31.72 20.96 -3.57
N VAL A 14 -31.94 20.84 -4.89
CA VAL A 14 -32.11 19.54 -5.59
C VAL A 14 -30.78 18.95 -6.07
N SER A 15 -29.66 19.66 -5.91
CA SER A 15 -28.33 19.16 -6.30
C SER A 15 -27.62 18.27 -5.26
N GLU A 16 -28.13 18.15 -4.03
CA GLU A 16 -27.46 17.40 -2.95
C GLU A 16 -27.62 15.87 -3.00
N GLY A 17 -28.18 15.29 -4.07
CA GLY A 17 -28.48 13.86 -4.11
C GLY A 17 -28.24 13.17 -5.45
N ARG A 18 -27.50 13.78 -6.39
CA ARG A 18 -27.15 13.05 -7.61
C ARG A 18 -26.04 12.04 -7.30
N PRO A 19 -26.25 10.73 -7.58
CA PRO A 19 -25.16 9.77 -7.49
C PRO A 19 -24.01 10.26 -8.38
N TYR A 20 -22.81 10.24 -7.83
CA TYR A 20 -21.58 10.66 -8.50
C TYR A 20 -21.49 9.94 -9.86
N ASP A 21 -21.64 10.68 -10.96
CA ASP A 21 -21.50 10.14 -12.31
C ASP A 21 -20.00 10.19 -12.69
N PRO A 22 -19.31 9.04 -12.79
CA PRO A 22 -17.88 9.00 -13.09
C PRO A 22 -17.58 9.23 -14.57
N ALA A 23 -18.60 9.43 -15.42
CA ALA A 23 -18.40 9.66 -16.85
C ALA A 23 -17.69 11.01 -17.11
N PRO A 24 -16.78 11.08 -18.10
CA PRO A 24 -16.14 12.33 -18.46
C PRO A 24 -17.17 13.34 -18.94
N GLY A 25 -17.11 14.56 -18.42
CA GLY A 25 -18.10 15.60 -18.66
C GLY A 25 -17.48 17.00 -18.61
N ILE A 26 -18.33 18.03 -18.51
CA ILE A 26 -17.87 19.42 -18.46
C ILE A 26 -17.04 19.70 -17.19
N TRP A 27 -17.28 18.93 -16.13
CA TRP A 27 -16.66 19.09 -14.82
C TRP A 27 -15.58 18.04 -14.50
N HIS A 28 -15.43 17.00 -15.33
CA HIS A 28 -14.53 15.87 -15.08
C HIS A 28 -13.69 15.58 -16.31
N ASP A 29 -12.38 15.67 -16.15
CA ASP A 29 -11.47 15.45 -17.25
C ASP A 29 -11.34 13.94 -17.58
N LYS A 30 -10.85 13.63 -18.79
CA LYS A 30 -10.66 12.23 -19.22
C LYS A 30 -9.61 11.50 -18.39
N SER A 31 -8.68 12.19 -17.74
CA SER A 31 -7.64 11.59 -16.90
C SER A 31 -8.19 11.15 -15.54
N GLU A 32 -9.10 11.93 -14.95
CA GLU A 32 -9.82 11.61 -13.72
C GLU A 32 -10.72 10.40 -13.93
N ALA A 33 -11.48 10.35 -15.03
CA ALA A 33 -12.31 9.19 -15.35
C ALA A 33 -11.47 7.90 -15.53
N ARG A 34 -10.26 7.99 -16.10
CA ARG A 34 -9.33 6.84 -16.24
C ARG A 34 -8.68 6.42 -14.93
N ASN A 35 -8.65 7.33 -13.97
CA ASN A 35 -8.17 7.09 -12.62
C ASN A 35 -9.23 6.44 -11.72
N LEU A 36 -10.46 6.21 -12.20
CA LEU A 36 -11.50 5.54 -11.44
C LEU A 36 -11.54 4.05 -11.76
N ASP A 37 -11.64 3.23 -10.72
CA ASP A 37 -12.01 1.83 -10.80
C ASP A 37 -13.43 1.66 -10.25
N CYS A 38 -14.37 1.35 -11.13
CA CYS A 38 -15.78 1.32 -10.83
C CYS A 38 -16.32 -0.11 -10.88
N SER A 39 -17.03 -0.50 -9.83
CA SER A 39 -17.71 -1.79 -9.74
C SER A 39 -19.21 -1.58 -9.59
N ARG A 40 -20.00 -2.37 -10.33
CA ARG A 40 -21.44 -2.45 -10.13
C ARG A 40 -21.73 -3.44 -9.01
N MET A 41 -22.58 -3.05 -8.08
CA MET A 41 -23.02 -3.89 -6.97
C MET A 41 -24.43 -3.51 -6.53
N SER A 42 -25.05 -4.28 -5.64
CA SER A 42 -26.37 -3.93 -5.10
C SER A 42 -26.32 -2.63 -4.30
N GLN A 43 -27.39 -1.83 -4.38
CA GLN A 43 -27.54 -0.58 -3.62
C GLN A 43 -27.31 -0.79 -2.11
N GLN A 44 -27.80 -1.91 -1.57
CA GLN A 44 -27.61 -2.26 -0.17
C GLN A 44 -26.13 -2.43 0.17
N ARG A 45 -25.39 -3.21 -0.63
CA ARG A 45 -23.96 -3.43 -0.41
C ARG A 45 -23.14 -2.16 -0.57
N ALA A 46 -23.51 -1.33 -1.54
CA ALA A 46 -22.87 -0.04 -1.79
C ALA A 46 -23.06 0.92 -0.60
N HIS A 47 -24.28 1.00 -0.05
CA HIS A 47 -24.57 1.82 1.14
C HIS A 47 -23.81 1.35 2.38
N GLU A 48 -23.69 0.03 2.60
CA GLU A 48 -22.88 -0.53 3.69
C GLU A 48 -21.40 -0.13 3.59
N LEU A 49 -20.85 -0.10 2.38
CA LEU A 49 -19.45 0.25 2.15
C LEU A 49 -19.17 1.75 2.24
N ARG A 50 -20.15 2.59 1.89
CA ARG A 50 -20.03 4.05 1.82
C ARG A 50 -21.25 4.75 2.44
N PRO A 51 -21.47 4.62 3.76
CA PRO A 51 -22.59 5.27 4.42
C PRO A 51 -22.42 6.79 4.36
N GLY A 52 -23.39 7.48 3.73
CA GLY A 52 -23.39 8.94 3.57
C GLY A 52 -23.11 9.42 2.14
N GLU A 53 -22.30 8.69 1.36
CA GLU A 53 -22.10 8.97 -0.07
C GLU A 53 -23.16 8.29 -0.95
N ILE A 54 -23.63 7.11 -0.51
CA ILE A 54 -24.64 6.33 -1.21
C ILE A 54 -25.90 6.29 -0.35
N PRO A 55 -27.08 6.67 -0.86
CA PRO A 55 -28.31 6.67 -0.09
C PRO A 55 -28.76 5.24 0.20
N ALA A 56 -29.37 5.06 1.39
CA ALA A 56 -29.96 3.80 1.78
C ALA A 56 -31.03 3.34 0.76
N PRO A 57 -31.18 2.03 0.50
CA PRO A 57 -32.19 1.53 -0.40
C PRO A 57 -33.60 1.93 0.09
N LEU A 58 -34.43 2.43 -0.84
CA LEU A 58 -35.80 2.84 -0.52
C LEU A 58 -36.65 1.61 -0.15
N ALA A 59 -37.24 1.62 1.05
CA ALA A 59 -38.04 0.50 1.56
C ALA A 59 -39.20 0.07 0.64
N ARG A 60 -39.78 1.00 -0.14
CA ARG A 60 -40.84 0.71 -1.12
C ARG A 60 -40.35 -0.06 -2.36
N LEU A 61 -39.04 -0.03 -2.63
CA LEU A 61 -38.40 -0.69 -3.77
C LEU A 61 -37.45 -1.80 -3.33
N ALA A 62 -37.52 -2.25 -2.07
CA ALA A 62 -36.60 -3.25 -1.51
C ALA A 62 -36.62 -4.59 -2.27
N ASN A 63 -37.68 -4.88 -3.03
CA ASN A 63 -37.81 -6.07 -3.87
C ASN A 63 -37.36 -5.85 -5.33
N GLN A 64 -36.90 -4.66 -5.70
CA GLN A 64 -36.24 -4.41 -6.98
C GLN A 64 -34.74 -4.34 -6.73
N GLU A 65 -33.96 -5.17 -7.45
CA GLU A 65 -32.50 -5.10 -7.43
C GLU A 65 -32.06 -3.79 -8.09
N SER A 66 -31.88 -2.75 -7.26
CA SER A 66 -31.23 -1.52 -7.66
C SER A 66 -29.72 -1.73 -7.64
N GLU A 67 -29.08 -1.51 -8.78
CA GLU A 67 -27.61 -1.48 -8.87
C GLU A 67 -27.08 -0.07 -8.56
N ALA A 68 -25.98 -0.03 -7.82
CA ALA A 68 -25.16 1.16 -7.61
C ALA A 68 -23.79 0.95 -8.28
N LEU A 69 -23.25 2.03 -8.85
CA LEU A 69 -21.88 2.07 -9.34
C LEU A 69 -20.99 2.70 -8.27
N VAL A 70 -20.07 1.92 -7.70
CA VAL A 70 -19.11 2.40 -6.69
C VAL A 70 -17.76 2.55 -7.36
N CYS A 71 -17.27 3.77 -7.42
CA CYS A 71 -15.97 4.10 -7.99
C CYS A 71 -14.95 4.42 -6.90
N THR A 72 -13.74 3.91 -7.08
CA THR A 72 -12.59 4.24 -6.23
C THR A 72 -11.48 4.82 -7.09
N ARG A 73 -10.73 5.80 -6.57
CA ARG A 73 -9.58 6.37 -7.28
C ARG A 73 -8.38 5.43 -7.18
N ARG A 74 -7.79 5.07 -8.32
CA ARG A 74 -6.58 4.24 -8.44
C ARG A 74 -5.34 4.99 -7.93
N ILE A 75 -5.30 6.29 -8.16
CA ILE A 75 -4.22 7.20 -7.77
C ILE A 75 -4.81 8.21 -6.78
N MET A 76 -4.36 8.13 -5.53
CA MET A 76 -4.64 9.15 -4.50
C MET A 76 -3.94 10.46 -4.86
N ARG A 77 -4.58 11.58 -4.57
CA ARG A 77 -3.99 12.92 -4.70
C ARG A 77 -3.00 13.17 -3.56
N ASN A 78 -2.05 14.07 -3.79
CA ASN A 78 -1.13 14.51 -2.73
C ASN A 78 -1.93 15.12 -1.58
N GLY A 79 -1.59 14.76 -0.34
CA GLY A 79 -2.29 15.19 0.87
C GLY A 79 -3.49 14.31 1.28
N GLU A 80 -3.86 13.31 0.46
CA GLU A 80 -4.85 12.29 0.86
C GLU A 80 -4.22 11.13 1.66
N ARG A 81 -2.89 10.98 1.58
CA ARG A 81 -2.12 10.06 2.42
C ARG A 81 -1.57 10.80 3.64
N PRO A 82 -1.23 10.08 4.72
CA PRO A 82 -0.42 10.63 5.80
C PRO A 82 0.84 11.31 5.24
N GLU A 83 1.20 12.48 5.76
CA GLU A 83 2.34 13.28 5.26
C GLU A 83 3.66 12.48 5.26
N ARG A 84 3.86 11.62 6.26
CA ARG A 84 5.00 10.70 6.34
C ARG A 84 5.10 9.80 5.11
N ASP A 85 3.98 9.20 4.69
CA ASP A 85 3.95 8.28 3.56
C ASP A 85 4.29 9.04 2.26
N GLU A 86 3.83 10.29 2.12
CA GLU A 86 4.21 11.15 0.99
C GLU A 86 5.72 11.44 0.96
N LEU A 87 6.33 11.75 2.11
CA LEU A 87 7.78 12.00 2.20
C LEU A 87 8.61 10.75 1.84
N ILE A 88 8.21 9.59 2.35
CA ILE A 88 8.87 8.31 2.04
C ILE A 88 8.73 7.99 0.55
N LEU A 89 7.53 8.16 -0.02
CA LEU A 89 7.30 7.88 -1.44
C LEU A 89 8.02 8.87 -2.37
N ALA A 90 8.13 10.14 -1.97
CA ALA A 90 8.84 11.17 -2.74
C ALA A 90 10.35 10.92 -2.80
N SER A 91 10.94 10.40 -1.72
CA SER A 91 12.38 10.09 -1.60
C SER A 91 12.69 8.61 -1.83
N LEU A 92 11.70 7.82 -2.28
CA LEU A 92 11.78 6.36 -2.27
C LEU A 92 12.96 5.83 -3.10
N ARG A 93 13.13 6.36 -4.31
CA ARG A 93 14.18 5.90 -5.24
C ARG A 93 15.57 6.12 -4.67
N GLU A 94 15.83 7.32 -4.13
CA GLU A 94 17.11 7.67 -3.51
C GLU A 94 17.38 6.79 -2.29
N SER A 95 16.42 6.73 -1.36
CA SER A 95 16.56 5.95 -0.12
C SER A 95 16.81 4.46 -0.39
N VAL A 96 16.06 3.89 -1.33
CA VAL A 96 16.18 2.47 -1.69
C VAL A 96 17.46 2.21 -2.49
N GLY A 97 17.87 3.12 -3.37
CA GLY A 97 19.13 3.03 -4.11
C GLY A 97 20.32 2.97 -3.15
N GLU A 98 20.38 3.87 -2.16
CA GLU A 98 21.41 3.86 -1.11
C GLU A 98 21.42 2.53 -0.32
N ILE A 99 20.24 2.07 0.11
CA ILE A 99 20.11 0.79 0.83
C ILE A 99 20.60 -0.38 -0.04
N ALA A 100 20.19 -0.42 -1.30
CA ALA A 100 20.54 -1.48 -2.23
C ALA A 100 22.04 -1.50 -2.51
N GLU A 101 22.68 -0.33 -2.69
CA GLU A 101 24.12 -0.20 -2.87
C GLU A 101 24.90 -0.75 -1.66
N VAL A 102 24.54 -0.31 -0.45
CA VAL A 102 25.19 -0.78 0.78
C VAL A 102 24.99 -2.29 0.97
N ALA A 103 23.77 -2.79 0.74
CA ALA A 103 23.47 -4.22 0.84
C ALA A 103 24.29 -5.02 -0.17
N SER A 104 24.31 -4.59 -1.43
CA SER A 104 25.07 -5.18 -2.53
C SER A 104 26.57 -5.26 -2.25
N ALA A 105 27.15 -4.26 -1.58
CA ALA A 105 28.56 -4.26 -1.21
C ALA A 105 28.89 -5.31 -0.12
N LEU A 106 27.94 -5.60 0.76
CA LEU A 106 28.08 -6.59 1.84
C LEU A 106 27.76 -8.02 1.39
N GLY A 107 26.89 -8.17 0.38
CA GLY A 107 26.55 -9.46 -0.22
C GLY A 107 27.66 -9.97 -1.13
N GLN A 108 28.40 -10.98 -0.68
CA GLN A 108 29.48 -11.60 -1.46
C GLN A 108 28.99 -12.83 -2.23
N GLY A 109 29.57 -13.08 -3.41
CA GLY A 109 29.30 -14.28 -4.19
C GLY A 109 28.02 -14.23 -5.04
N LYS A 110 27.59 -15.40 -5.52
CA LYS A 110 26.39 -15.55 -6.37
C LYS A 110 25.16 -15.78 -5.49
N LEU A 111 24.64 -14.70 -4.92
CA LEU A 111 23.46 -14.72 -4.05
C LEU A 111 22.16 -14.56 -4.85
N THR A 112 21.09 -15.25 -4.41
CA THR A 112 19.70 -14.94 -4.77
C THR A 112 19.13 -14.00 -3.72
N TRP A 113 18.66 -12.83 -4.15
CA TRP A 113 18.17 -11.79 -3.28
C TRP A 113 16.66 -11.89 -3.10
N HIS A 114 16.23 -11.95 -1.86
CA HIS A 114 14.85 -11.86 -1.42
C HIS A 114 14.66 -10.50 -0.77
N VAL A 115 13.53 -9.85 -1.03
CA VAL A 115 13.25 -8.50 -0.53
C VAL A 115 11.85 -8.47 0.03
N ASP A 116 11.70 -7.88 1.20
CA ASP A 116 10.39 -7.51 1.72
C ASP A 116 10.43 -6.21 2.53
N ALA A 117 9.28 -5.58 2.66
CA ALA A 117 9.10 -4.31 3.33
C ALA A 117 8.09 -4.45 4.47
N PHE A 118 8.50 -4.05 5.67
CA PHE A 118 7.68 -4.03 6.87
C PHE A 118 7.21 -2.61 7.13
N TYR A 119 6.04 -2.28 6.57
CA TYR A 119 5.43 -0.95 6.65
C TYR A 119 3.95 -1.06 7.04
N PRO A 120 3.38 -0.13 7.83
CA PRO A 120 1.99 -0.28 8.31
C PRO A 120 0.94 -0.31 7.20
N GLN A 121 1.11 0.49 6.15
CA GLN A 121 0.25 0.52 4.97
C GLN A 121 0.73 -0.52 3.93
N PRO A 122 -0.05 -1.58 3.63
CA PRO A 122 0.37 -2.64 2.71
C PRO A 122 0.72 -2.14 1.30
N GLU A 123 0.03 -1.12 0.81
CA GLU A 123 0.26 -0.54 -0.52
C GLU A 123 1.62 0.16 -0.60
N VAL A 124 2.04 0.80 0.50
CA VAL A 124 3.34 1.46 0.61
C VAL A 124 4.44 0.41 0.78
N ALA A 125 4.22 -0.62 1.61
CA ALA A 125 5.12 -1.77 1.72
C ALA A 125 5.40 -2.39 0.35
N ALA A 126 4.35 -2.67 -0.44
CA ALA A 126 4.49 -3.24 -1.77
C ALA A 126 5.32 -2.35 -2.71
N LYS A 127 5.11 -1.03 -2.68
CA LYS A 127 5.91 -0.07 -3.47
C LYS A 127 7.38 -0.08 -3.06
N ILE A 128 7.67 -0.11 -1.77
CA ILE A 128 9.05 -0.19 -1.24
C ILE A 128 9.72 -1.49 -1.71
N SER A 129 9.06 -2.65 -1.51
CA SER A 129 9.60 -3.95 -1.92
C SER A 129 9.82 -4.05 -3.43
N VAL A 130 8.94 -3.48 -4.25
CA VAL A 130 9.12 -3.44 -5.71
C VAL A 130 10.29 -2.54 -6.09
N ALA A 131 10.37 -1.32 -5.55
CA ALA A 131 11.48 -0.40 -5.81
C ALA A 131 12.83 -1.05 -5.49
N ALA A 132 12.94 -1.72 -4.33
CA ALA A 132 14.18 -2.36 -3.90
C ALA A 132 14.59 -3.55 -4.77
N ARG A 133 13.61 -4.36 -5.22
CA ARG A 133 13.88 -5.43 -6.19
C ARG A 133 14.35 -4.86 -7.53
N THR A 134 13.74 -3.77 -7.99
CA THR A 134 14.14 -3.09 -9.22
C THR A 134 15.57 -2.57 -9.11
N GLU A 135 15.93 -1.84 -8.06
CA GLU A 135 17.29 -1.31 -7.86
C GLU A 135 18.34 -2.43 -7.81
N LEU A 136 18.07 -3.53 -7.08
CA LEU A 136 18.97 -4.69 -7.07
C LEU A 136 19.09 -5.35 -8.45
N ALA A 137 18.01 -5.47 -9.19
CA ALA A 137 18.02 -6.03 -10.54
C ALA A 137 18.79 -5.14 -11.53
N GLU A 138 18.63 -3.81 -11.44
CA GLU A 138 19.39 -2.83 -12.24
C GLU A 138 20.89 -2.89 -11.93
N GLN A 139 21.27 -3.20 -10.69
CA GLN A 139 22.66 -3.50 -10.30
C GLN A 139 23.16 -4.89 -10.76
N GLY A 140 22.37 -5.63 -11.55
CA GLY A 140 22.72 -6.95 -12.08
C GLY A 140 22.62 -8.10 -11.07
N ARG A 141 21.92 -7.90 -9.94
CA ARG A 141 21.72 -8.97 -8.94
C ARG A 141 20.63 -9.93 -9.38
N ARG A 142 20.75 -11.20 -8.96
CA ARG A 142 19.70 -12.20 -9.14
C ARG A 142 18.64 -12.00 -8.05
N VAL A 143 17.47 -11.50 -8.42
CA VAL A 143 16.38 -11.21 -7.48
C VAL A 143 15.27 -12.26 -7.61
N SER A 144 14.75 -12.70 -6.47
CA SER A 144 13.65 -13.65 -6.37
C SER A 144 12.33 -12.92 -6.16
N ASP A 145 11.26 -13.42 -6.77
CA ASP A 145 9.89 -12.95 -6.51
C ASP A 145 9.28 -13.57 -5.24
N LYS A 146 9.99 -14.50 -4.60
CA LYS A 146 9.54 -15.19 -3.38
C LYS A 146 10.07 -14.48 -2.15
N VAL A 147 9.21 -14.30 -1.16
CA VAL A 147 9.58 -13.81 0.17
C VAL A 147 9.72 -14.99 1.14
N PRO A 148 10.73 -15.03 2.01
CA PRO A 148 10.85 -16.09 3.01
C PRO A 148 9.70 -16.01 4.03
N VAL A 149 9.09 -17.16 4.32
CA VAL A 149 7.91 -17.25 5.17
C VAL A 149 8.29 -17.86 6.52
N LEU A 150 7.73 -17.31 7.60
CA LEU A 150 7.81 -17.90 8.94
C LEU A 150 6.50 -18.61 9.29
N ALA A 151 6.58 -19.60 10.19
CA ALA A 151 5.39 -20.24 10.74
C ALA A 151 4.53 -19.23 11.52
N ALA A 152 3.20 -19.45 11.56
CA ALA A 152 2.28 -18.55 12.25
C ALA A 152 2.64 -18.31 13.73
N GLY A 153 3.14 -19.34 14.43
CA GLY A 153 3.60 -19.21 15.81
C GLY A 153 4.80 -18.26 15.96
N ASP A 154 5.72 -18.24 14.99
CA ASP A 154 6.86 -17.31 14.99
C ASP A 154 6.39 -15.87 14.79
N ILE A 155 5.43 -15.67 13.88
CA ILE A 155 4.87 -14.33 13.61
C ILE A 155 4.21 -13.76 14.87
N VAL A 156 3.45 -14.57 15.61
CA VAL A 156 2.79 -14.13 16.86
C VAL A 156 3.81 -13.71 17.92
N VAL A 157 4.93 -14.42 18.04
CA VAL A 157 5.98 -14.09 19.00
C VAL A 157 6.72 -12.83 18.57
N LEU A 158 7.18 -12.78 17.32
CA LEU A 158 7.95 -11.67 16.76
C LEU A 158 7.17 -10.37 16.76
N GLY A 159 5.86 -10.43 16.48
CA GLY A 159 4.99 -9.26 16.49
C GLY A 159 4.80 -8.60 17.87
N ARG A 160 5.28 -9.24 18.96
CA ARG A 160 5.27 -8.68 20.33
C ARG A 160 6.63 -8.16 20.77
N MET A 161 7.66 -8.32 19.94
CA MET A 161 9.03 -7.94 20.26
C MET A 161 9.36 -6.55 19.70
N ALA A 162 10.36 -5.89 20.30
CA ALA A 162 10.91 -4.69 19.70
C ALA A 162 11.58 -5.04 18.36
N PRO A 163 11.49 -4.18 17.32
CA PRO A 163 12.08 -4.43 16.00
C PRO A 163 13.57 -4.83 16.06
N LYS A 164 14.33 -4.20 16.98
CA LYS A 164 15.76 -4.47 17.19
C LYS A 164 16.06 -5.92 17.56
N ASP A 165 15.12 -6.61 18.20
CA ASP A 165 15.25 -8.01 18.62
C ASP A 165 14.53 -8.95 17.65
N ALA A 166 13.40 -8.50 17.09
CA ALA A 166 12.55 -9.29 16.21
C ALA A 166 13.27 -9.68 14.92
N TYR A 167 13.88 -8.74 14.20
CA TYR A 167 14.50 -9.04 12.90
C TYR A 167 15.72 -9.97 12.98
N PRO A 168 16.65 -9.79 13.94
CA PRO A 168 17.71 -10.77 14.15
C PRO A 168 17.20 -12.18 14.45
N LEU A 169 16.13 -12.29 15.25
CA LEU A 169 15.54 -13.58 15.56
C LEU A 169 14.85 -14.19 14.33
N ALA A 170 14.11 -13.39 13.56
CA ALA A 170 13.49 -13.80 12.31
C ALA A 170 14.53 -14.34 11.32
N CYS A 171 15.66 -13.64 11.14
CA CYS A 171 16.77 -14.08 10.29
C CYS A 171 17.31 -15.46 10.70
N LYS A 172 17.54 -15.67 12.00
CA LYS A 172 17.95 -16.99 12.53
C LYS A 172 16.91 -18.07 12.24
N ARG A 173 15.61 -17.75 12.39
CA ARG A 173 14.51 -18.70 12.12
C ARG A 173 14.41 -19.03 10.63
N TYR A 174 14.55 -18.05 9.73
CA TYR A 174 14.54 -18.30 8.29
C TYR A 174 15.63 -19.29 7.87
N PHE A 175 16.85 -19.11 8.40
CA PHE A 175 17.96 -20.03 8.12
C PHE A 175 17.74 -21.42 8.76
N ALA A 176 17.33 -21.46 10.03
CA ALA A 176 17.08 -22.72 10.74
C ALA A 176 15.96 -23.56 10.10
N GLN A 177 14.94 -22.90 9.53
CA GLN A 177 13.83 -23.54 8.83
C GLN A 177 14.10 -23.78 7.33
N ARG A 178 15.29 -23.41 6.84
CA ARG A 178 15.69 -23.50 5.42
C ARG A 178 14.77 -22.70 4.49
N ALA A 179 14.14 -21.65 4.99
CA ALA A 179 13.44 -20.65 4.18
C ALA A 179 14.45 -19.77 3.42
N LEU A 180 15.66 -19.61 3.96
CA LEU A 180 16.83 -19.04 3.30
C LEU A 180 18.00 -20.03 3.41
N GLY A 181 18.68 -20.30 2.30
CA GLY A 181 19.89 -21.11 2.24
C GLY A 181 21.18 -20.30 2.26
N GLU A 182 22.32 -20.98 2.08
CA GLU A 182 23.66 -20.36 2.11
C GLU A 182 23.95 -19.41 0.94
N ASN A 183 23.19 -19.56 -0.15
CA ASN A 183 23.29 -18.70 -1.33
C ASN A 183 22.11 -17.72 -1.44
N ASP A 184 21.35 -17.53 -0.36
CA ASP A 184 20.23 -16.61 -0.33
C ASP A 184 20.55 -15.42 0.59
N ALA A 185 20.15 -14.24 0.16
CA ALA A 185 20.21 -13.02 0.93
C ALA A 185 18.80 -12.48 1.13
N PHE A 186 18.44 -12.08 2.34
CA PHE A 186 17.18 -11.38 2.57
C PHE A 186 17.43 -9.94 3.02
N LEU A 187 16.99 -9.00 2.18
CA LEU A 187 16.98 -7.58 2.47
C LEU A 187 15.60 -7.21 3.02
N GLY A 188 15.53 -6.96 4.32
CA GLY A 188 14.37 -6.35 4.94
C GLY A 188 14.50 -4.84 4.87
N ILE A 189 13.43 -4.16 4.46
CA ILE A 189 13.28 -2.70 4.58
C ILE A 189 12.12 -2.43 5.54
N MET A 190 12.25 -1.47 6.44
CA MET A 190 11.25 -1.30 7.49
C MET A 190 11.15 0.15 7.96
N LEU A 191 9.99 0.45 8.56
CA LEU A 191 9.82 1.61 9.43
C LEU A 191 9.91 1.12 10.88
N ILE A 192 10.89 1.61 11.66
CA ILE A 192 11.10 1.16 13.03
C ILE A 192 10.18 1.92 14.00
N ASP A 193 10.06 3.24 13.83
CA ASP A 193 9.10 4.07 14.57
C ASP A 193 8.14 4.75 13.58
N GLU A 194 6.84 4.71 13.89
CA GLU A 194 5.79 5.33 13.07
C GLU A 194 5.95 6.86 12.93
N ARG A 195 6.74 7.49 13.81
CA ARG A 195 7.02 8.93 13.79
C ARG A 195 8.20 9.30 12.90
N GLU A 196 8.99 8.32 12.46
CA GLU A 196 10.12 8.54 11.57
C GLU A 196 9.66 8.69 10.12
N THR A 197 10.42 9.45 9.33
CA THR A 197 10.20 9.62 7.88
C THR A 197 11.28 8.93 7.06
N GLN A 198 12.09 8.08 7.70
CA GLN A 198 13.25 7.43 7.09
C GLN A 198 13.04 5.93 7.06
N LEU A 199 13.44 5.30 5.96
CA LEU A 199 13.48 3.85 5.86
C LEU A 199 14.75 3.30 6.51
N HIS A 200 14.56 2.27 7.31
CA HIS A 200 15.63 1.45 7.87
C HIS A 200 15.78 0.17 7.06
N ALA A 201 16.96 -0.43 7.12
CA ALA A 201 17.23 -1.65 6.39
C ALA A 201 18.13 -2.59 7.16
N GLY A 202 17.94 -3.89 6.92
CA GLY A 202 18.87 -4.88 7.40
C GLY A 202 18.98 -6.06 6.44
N LEU A 203 20.15 -6.69 6.49
CA LEU A 203 20.55 -7.77 5.62
C LEU A 203 20.69 -9.05 6.45
N CYS A 204 19.91 -10.07 6.10
CA CYS A 204 20.03 -11.41 6.62
C CYS A 204 20.88 -12.26 5.66
N LEU A 205 22.00 -12.77 6.16
CA LEU A 205 22.88 -13.70 5.45
C LEU A 205 23.24 -14.84 6.40
N ASN A 206 23.03 -16.09 5.97
CA ASN A 206 23.44 -17.28 6.75
C ASN A 206 22.92 -17.29 8.21
N GLY A 207 21.73 -16.74 8.44
CA GLY A 207 21.13 -16.62 9.78
C GLY A 207 21.69 -15.48 10.64
N GLU A 208 22.59 -14.65 10.10
CA GLU A 208 23.10 -13.44 10.74
C GLU A 208 22.42 -12.19 10.18
N TRP A 209 21.85 -11.38 11.07
CA TRP A 209 21.27 -10.10 10.73
C TRP A 209 22.28 -8.97 10.91
N ARG A 210 22.36 -8.08 9.91
CA ARG A 210 23.18 -6.86 9.96
C ARG A 210 22.30 -5.66 9.64
N TRP A 211 22.30 -4.69 10.54
CA TRP A 211 21.67 -3.39 10.29
C TRP A 211 22.51 -2.60 9.28
N LEU A 212 21.85 -2.00 8.31
CA LEU A 212 22.47 -1.18 7.27
C LEU A 212 22.24 0.31 7.53
N ARG A 213 21.05 0.65 8.01
CA ARG A 213 20.57 2.00 8.29
C ARG A 213 19.43 1.94 9.29
#